data_AF-A0A925YHF6-F1
#
_entry.id   AF-A0A925YHF6-F1
#
_cell.length_a   1.000
_cell.length_b   1.000
_cell.length_c   1.000
_cell.angle_alpha   90.00
_cell.angle_beta   90.00
_cell.angle_gamma   90.00
#
_symmetry.space_group_name_H-M   'P 1'
#
loop_
_entity.id
_entity.type
_entity.pdbx_description
1 polymer ?
#
loop_
_entity_poly.entity_id
_entity_poly.type
_entity_poly.pdbx_seq_one_letter_code
_entity_poly.pdbx_strand_id
1 'polypeptide(L)'
;RYGLVGTAIASLGSVTLLHALVLIEVRSIHGVHPFAWSVFKPFVAAAVALAVESLIARWCGQTVLRVPGLIAGGLFTYLLVLRVLGLDPEDRRLIDGLVVRLRRWLGRT
;
A
#
# COMPACT_ATOMS: atom_id res chain seq x y z
N ARG A 1 21.50 11.18 -22.30
CA ARG A 1 20.48 12.24 -22.14
C ARG A 1 19.42 11.98 -21.06
N TYR A 2 19.55 10.94 -20.21
CA TYR A 2 18.63 10.75 -19.08
C TYR A 2 19.32 10.61 -17.71
N GLY A 3 20.66 10.53 -17.66
CA GLY A 3 21.43 10.52 -16.41
C GLY A 3 20.91 9.49 -15.41
N LEU A 4 20.87 9.90 -14.14
CA LEU A 4 20.39 9.09 -13.02
C LEU A 4 18.86 8.82 -13.06
N VAL A 5 18.08 9.71 -13.66
CA VAL A 5 16.63 9.51 -13.82
C VAL A 5 16.37 8.37 -14.82
N GLY A 6 17.15 8.31 -15.90
CA GLY A 6 17.06 7.24 -16.90
C GLY A 6 17.40 5.88 -16.33
N THR A 7 18.40 5.79 -15.45
CA THR A 7 18.73 4.54 -14.77
C THR A 7 17.61 4.12 -13.82
N ALA A 8 17.03 5.06 -13.05
CA ALA A 8 15.89 4.76 -12.17
C ALA A 8 14.67 4.26 -12.94
N ILE A 9 14.31 4.90 -14.06
CA ILE A 9 13.20 4.47 -14.92
C ILE A 9 13.49 3.12 -15.54
N ALA A 10 14.71 2.88 -16.03
CA ALA A 10 15.09 1.58 -16.60
C ALA A 10 15.04 0.47 -15.55
N SER A 11 15.53 0.71 -14.33
CA SER A 11 15.45 -0.25 -13.23
C SER A 11 14.01 -0.56 -12.86
N LEU A 12 13.17 0.47 -12.67
CA LEU A 12 11.74 0.27 -12.39
C LEU A 12 11.04 -0.48 -13.52
N GLY A 13 11.35 -0.12 -14.77
CA GLY A 13 10.82 -0.78 -15.96
C GLY A 13 11.20 -2.26 -16.01
N SER A 14 12.48 -2.59 -15.80
CA SER A 14 12.97 -3.97 -15.78
C SER A 14 12.33 -4.80 -14.65
N VAL A 15 12.24 -4.24 -13.44
CA VAL A 15 11.61 -4.93 -12.30
C VAL A 15 10.13 -5.16 -12.57
N THR A 16 9.43 -4.16 -13.11
CA THR A 16 8.01 -4.26 -13.45
C THR A 16 7.78 -5.30 -14.55
N LEU A 17 8.61 -5.30 -15.59
CA LEU A 17 8.54 -6.25 -16.69
C LEU A 17 8.78 -7.68 -16.20
N LEU A 18 9.77 -7.87 -15.34
CA LEU A 18 10.07 -9.18 -14.75
C LEU A 18 8.87 -9.70 -13.93
N HIS A 19 8.28 -8.86 -13.08
CA HIS A 19 7.09 -9.25 -12.31
C HIS A 19 5.89 -9.55 -13.22
N ALA A 20 5.70 -8.78 -14.29
CA ALA A 20 4.64 -9.03 -15.27
C ALA A 20 4.84 -10.36 -16.00
N LEU A 21 6.08 -10.69 -16.40
CA LEU A 21 6.41 -11.97 -17.03
C LEU A 21 6.18 -13.15 -16.09
N VAL A 22 6.66 -13.07 -14.85
CA VAL A 22 6.43 -14.11 -13.82
C VAL A 22 4.94 -14.31 -13.57
N LEU A 23 4.16 -13.23 -13.52
CA LEU A 23 2.71 -13.29 -13.35
C LEU A 23 2.02 -13.98 -14.53
N ILE A 24 2.43 -13.67 -15.77
CA ILE A 24 1.92 -14.33 -16.98
C ILE A 24 2.31 -15.81 -16.98
N GLU A 25 3.55 -16.13 -16.61
CA GLU A 25 4.06 -17.49 -16.52
C GLU A 25 3.26 -18.32 -15.50
N VAL A 26 3.05 -17.80 -14.29
CA VAL A 26 2.21 -18.45 -13.27
C VAL A 26 0.78 -18.63 -13.77
N ARG A 27 0.21 -17.61 -14.43
CA ARG A 27 -1.15 -17.70 -14.99
C ARG A 27 -1.24 -18.77 -16.09
N SER A 28 -0.24 -18.87 -16.96
CA SER A 28 -0.22 -19.78 -18.10
C SER A 28 0.12 -21.21 -17.72
N ILE A 29 1.05 -21.42 -16.79
CA ILE A 29 1.52 -22.75 -16.40
C ILE A 29 0.63 -23.35 -15.31
N HIS A 30 0.24 -22.56 -14.31
CA HIS A 30 -0.49 -23.09 -13.15
C HIS A 30 -2.01 -22.84 -13.23
N GLY A 31 -2.48 -22.03 -14.19
CA GLY A 31 -3.91 -21.77 -14.39
C GLY A 31 -4.61 -21.05 -13.23
N VAL A 32 -3.89 -20.69 -12.16
CA VAL A 32 -4.42 -19.94 -11.02
C VAL A 32 -4.63 -18.50 -11.46
N HIS A 33 -5.78 -17.90 -11.14
CA HIS A 33 -6.00 -16.47 -11.32
C HIS A 33 -5.68 -15.76 -10.00
N PRO A 34 -4.50 -15.14 -9.87
CA PRO A 34 -4.10 -14.51 -8.60
C PRO A 34 -4.84 -13.20 -8.32
N PHE A 35 -5.66 -12.69 -9.25
CA PHE A 35 -6.42 -11.45 -9.06
C PHE A 35 -7.84 -11.76 -8.62
N ALA A 36 -8.00 -11.98 -7.31
CA ALA A 36 -9.30 -11.82 -6.70
C ALA A 36 -9.68 -10.33 -6.67
N TRP A 37 -10.98 -10.03 -6.69
CA TRP A 37 -11.51 -8.66 -6.52
C TRP A 37 -11.00 -7.96 -5.24
N SER A 38 -10.48 -8.73 -4.28
CA SER A 38 -9.79 -8.24 -3.09
C SER A 38 -8.57 -7.36 -3.41
N VAL A 39 -7.87 -7.59 -4.54
CA VAL A 39 -6.70 -6.78 -4.95
C VAL A 39 -7.10 -5.35 -5.30
N PHE A 40 -8.35 -5.09 -5.69
CA PHE A 40 -8.80 -3.74 -6.05
C PHE A 40 -9.08 -2.86 -4.83
N LYS A 41 -9.42 -3.46 -3.69
CA LYS A 41 -9.72 -2.77 -2.42
C LYS A 41 -8.59 -1.84 -1.94
N PRO A 42 -7.31 -2.28 -1.89
CA PRO A 42 -6.21 -1.39 -1.49
C PRO A 42 -5.96 -0.25 -2.48
N PHE A 43 -6.22 -0.44 -3.78
CA PHE A 43 -6.16 0.67 -4.74
C PHE A 43 -7.23 1.72 -4.48
N VAL A 44 -8.45 1.30 -4.16
CA VAL A 44 -9.53 2.21 -3.77
C VAL A 44 -9.20 2.93 -2.46
N ALA A 45 -8.68 2.21 -1.46
CA ALA A 45 -8.26 2.81 -0.20
C ALA A 45 -7.12 3.82 -0.39
N ALA A 46 -6.13 3.51 -1.24
CA ALA A 46 -5.04 4.42 -1.58
C ALA A 46 -5.54 5.66 -2.34
N ALA A 47 -6.48 5.49 -3.28
CA ALA A 47 -7.08 6.61 -4.01
C ALA A 47 -7.84 7.57 -3.06
N VAL A 48 -8.59 7.02 -2.10
CA VAL A 48 -9.30 7.83 -1.10
C VAL A 48 -8.30 8.51 -0.15
N ALA A 49 -7.27 7.80 0.32
CA ALA A 49 -6.24 8.38 1.17
C ALA A 49 -5.51 9.54 0.46
N LEU A 50 -5.16 9.37 -0.82
CA LEU A 50 -4.55 10.42 -1.64
C LEU A 50 -5.48 11.62 -1.84
N ALA A 51 -6.77 11.39 -2.05
CA ALA A 51 -7.75 12.47 -2.14
C ALA A 51 -7.83 13.29 -0.83
N VAL A 52 -7.86 12.61 0.32
CA VAL A 52 -7.88 13.26 1.63
C VAL A 52 -6.56 13.99 1.92
N GLU A 53 -5.41 13.37 1.65
CA GLU A 53 -4.11 14.04 1.78
C GLU A 53 -4.02 15.28 0.89
N SER A 54 -4.50 15.21 -0.35
CA SER A 54 -4.51 16.36 -1.26
C SER A 54 -5.39 17.51 -0.76
N LEU A 55 -6.49 17.18 -0.08
CA LEU A 55 -7.38 18.15 0.54
C LEU A 55 -6.73 18.78 1.78
N ILE A 56 -6.13 17.97 2.65
CA ILE A 56 -5.37 18.44 3.82
C ILE A 56 -4.19 19.31 3.39
N ALA A 57 -3.45 18.90 2.36
CA ALA A 57 -2.31 19.64 1.82
C ALA A 57 -2.68 20.99 1.21
N ARG A 58 -3.94 21.17 0.78
CA ARG A 58 -4.48 22.46 0.31
C ARG A 58 -4.83 23.40 1.46
N TRP A 59 -5.22 22.85 2.61
CA TRP A 59 -5.65 23.63 3.77
C TRP A 59 -4.50 23.91 4.76
N CYS A 60 -3.58 22.98 4.92
CA CYS A 60 -2.34 23.17 5.69
C CYS A 60 -1.25 23.75 4.77
N GLY A 61 -0.91 25.02 4.95
CA GLY A 61 0.19 25.71 4.24
C GLY A 61 1.59 25.13 4.54
N GLN A 62 2.66 25.89 4.27
CA GLN A 62 4.06 25.45 4.47
C GLN A 62 4.51 25.50 5.95
N THR A 63 3.82 24.79 6.83
CA THR A 63 4.24 24.66 8.24
C THR A 63 5.20 23.48 8.40
N VAL A 64 6.18 23.58 9.30
CA VAL A 64 7.13 22.50 9.65
C VAL A 64 6.42 21.19 10.05
N LEU A 65 5.18 21.29 10.55
CA LEU A 65 4.33 20.15 10.92
C LEU A 65 3.61 19.47 9.74
N ARG A 66 3.75 19.99 8.52
CA ARG A 66 3.05 19.46 7.33
C ARG A 66 3.48 18.04 6.97
N VAL A 67 4.78 17.76 7.02
CA VAL A 67 5.32 16.43 6.67
C VAL A 67 4.85 15.35 7.66
N PRO A 68 5.06 15.48 8.98
CA PRO A 68 4.55 14.48 9.92
C PRO A 68 3.01 14.42 9.93
N GLY A 69 2.33 15.55 9.73
CA GLY A 69 0.86 15.60 9.65
C GLY A 69 0.29 14.86 8.44
N LEU A 70 0.93 14.98 7.26
CA LEU A 70 0.54 14.24 6.06
C LEU A 70 0.78 12.75 6.23
N ILE A 71 1.94 12.35 6.75
CA ILE A 71 2.25 10.93 6.98
C ILE A 71 1.25 10.32 7.97
N ALA A 72 1.05 10.96 9.13
CA ALA A 72 0.16 10.45 10.16
C ALA A 72 -1.31 10.48 9.71
N GLY A 73 -1.75 11.58 9.10
CA GLY A 73 -3.11 11.76 8.61
C GLY A 73 -3.45 10.84 7.44
N GLY A 74 -2.53 10.69 6.48
CA GLY A 74 -2.62 9.75 5.38
C GLY A 74 -2.67 8.30 5.84
N LEU A 75 -1.76 7.92 6.74
CA LEU A 75 -1.77 6.59 7.34
C LEU A 75 -3.08 6.33 8.11
N PHE A 76 -3.53 7.28 8.92
CA PHE A 76 -4.78 7.15 9.66
C PHE A 76 -5.98 7.01 8.72
N THR A 77 -6.05 7.83 7.68
CA THR A 77 -7.13 7.78 6.68
C THR A 77 -7.10 6.48 5.91
N TYR A 78 -5.93 6.03 5.46
CA TYR A 78 -5.76 4.74 4.79
C TYR A 78 -6.26 3.59 5.66
N LEU A 79 -5.86 3.55 6.94
CA LEU A 79 -6.31 2.54 7.89
C LEU A 79 -7.83 2.61 8.15
N LEU A 80 -8.38 3.81 8.25
CA LEU A 80 -9.80 4.02 8.51
C LEU A 80 -10.66 3.59 7.32
N VAL A 81 -10.27 3.98 6.10
CA VAL A 81 -10.94 3.56 4.86
C VAL A 81 -10.83 2.05 4.69
N LEU A 82 -9.66 1.46 4.92
CA LEU A 82 -9.46 0.02 4.83
C LEU A 82 -10.33 -0.74 5.84
N ARG A 83 -10.51 -0.18 7.05
CA ARG A 83 -11.42 -0.74 8.07
C ARG A 83 -12.88 -0.65 7.65
N VAL A 84 -13.30 0.47 7.04
CA VAL A 84 -14.67 0.70 6.57
C VAL A 84 -15.00 -0.15 5.33
N LEU A 85 -14.05 -0.31 4.41
CA LEU A 85 -14.23 -1.10 3.19
C LEU A 85 -14.38 -2.62 3.45
N GLY A 86 -14.18 -3.05 4.70
CA GLY A 86 -14.24 -4.45 5.07
C GLY A 86 -13.02 -5.20 4.55
N LEU A 87 -11.98 -5.24 5.39
CA LEU A 87 -10.83 -6.14 5.26
C LEU A 87 -11.32 -7.53 4.90
N ASP A 88 -10.78 -8.08 3.80
CA ASP A 88 -11.03 -9.46 3.41
C ASP A 88 -10.68 -10.38 4.59
N PRO A 89 -11.37 -11.52 4.78
CA PRO A 89 -11.03 -12.48 5.84
C PRO A 89 -9.55 -12.90 5.84
N GLU A 90 -8.83 -12.79 4.71
CA GLU A 90 -7.38 -12.95 4.62
C GLU A 90 -6.58 -11.86 5.36
N ASP A 91 -6.97 -10.59 5.23
CA ASP A 91 -6.27 -9.48 5.91
C ASP A 91 -6.51 -9.50 7.41
N ARG A 92 -7.68 -9.99 7.87
CA ARG A 92 -7.93 -10.22 9.30
C ARG A 92 -6.91 -11.19 9.91
N ARG A 93 -6.49 -12.23 9.17
CA ARG A 93 -5.46 -13.17 9.64
C ARG A 93 -4.09 -12.52 9.78
N LEU A 94 -3.76 -11.55 8.91
CA LEU A 94 -2.51 -10.79 9.01
C LEU A 94 -2.54 -9.86 10.23
N ILE A 95 -3.66 -9.18 10.49
CA ILE A 95 -3.84 -8.32 11.66
C ILE A 95 -3.78 -9.15 12.95
N ASP A 96 -4.48 -10.28 13.00
CA ASP A 96 -4.44 -11.18 14.17
C ASP A 96 -3.01 -11.70 14.40
N GLY A 97 -2.27 -12.04 13.34
CA GLY A 97 -0.87 -12.42 13.42
C GLY A 97 0.04 -11.30 13.94
N LEU A 98 -0.18 -10.06 13.50
CA LEU A 98 0.55 -8.87 13.95
C LEU A 98 0.23 -8.54 15.41
N VAL A 99 -1.05 -8.58 15.81
CA VAL A 99 -1.50 -8.35 17.19
C VAL A 99 -0.93 -9.40 18.13
N VAL A 100 -0.92 -10.68 17.72
CA VAL A 100 -0.29 -11.75 18.51
C VAL A 100 1.21 -11.54 18.65
N ARG A 101 1.90 -11.11 17.58
CA ARG A 101 3.34 -10.78 17.65
C ARG A 101 3.60 -9.56 18.53
N LEU A 102 2.82 -8.50 18.41
CA LEU A 102 2.95 -7.29 19.22
C LEU A 102 2.70 -7.59 20.70
N ARG A 103 1.67 -8.39 21.01
CA ARG A 103 1.33 -8.80 22.37
C ARG A 103 2.42 -9.69 22.99
N ARG A 104 3.08 -10.55 22.20
CA ARG A 104 4.25 -11.31 22.64
C ARG A 104 5.48 -10.44 22.89
N TRP A 105 5.61 -9.34 22.15
CA TRP A 105 6.72 -8.40 22.31
C TRP A 105 6.51 -7.49 23.53
N LEU A 106 5.29 -7.00 23.73
CA LEU A 106 4.91 -6.22 24.93
C LEU A 106 4.81 -7.06 26.21
N GLY A 107 4.51 -8.36 26.12
CA GLY A 107 4.45 -9.26 27.27
C GLY A 107 5.82 -9.78 27.75
N ARG A 108 6.93 -9.25 27.21
CA ARG A 108 8.30 -9.69 27.51
C ARG A 108 9.17 -8.62 28.18
N THR A 109 8.57 -7.51 28.60
CA THR A 109 9.12 -6.55 29.57
C THR A 109 8.43 -6.76 30.91
#